data_AF-A0A9E2GJ84-F1
#
_entry.id   AF-A0A9E2GJ84-F1
#
_cell.length_a   1.000
_cell.length_b   1.000
_cell.length_c   1.000
_cell.angle_alpha   90.00
_cell.angle_beta   90.00
_cell.angle_gamma   90.00
#
_symmetry.space_group_name_H-M   'P 1'
#
loop_
_entity.id
_entity.type
_entity.pdbx_description
1 polymer ?
#
loop_
_entity_poly.entity_id
_entity_poly.type
_entity_poly.pdbx_seq_one_letter_code
_entity_poly.pdbx_strand_id
1 'polypeptide(L)' 'MLALHRRLAAVRTEHEQTNLQRQIDAADRQIDRLVYELYELTGEEIKIVEGQE' A
#
# COMPACT_ATOMS: atom_id res chain seq x y z
N MET A 1 7.96 4.65 -3.74
CA MET A 1 6.67 4.38 -4.41
C MET A 1 6.65 4.68 -5.90
N LEU A 2 6.98 5.90 -6.36
CA LEU A 2 6.95 6.24 -7.79
C LEU A 2 7.85 5.34 -8.68
N ALA A 3 9.03 4.96 -8.19
CA ALA A 3 9.94 4.08 -8.92
C ALA A 3 9.38 2.65 -9.13
N LEU A 4 8.67 2.10 -8.13
CA LEU A 4 8.04 0.78 -8.22
C LEU A 4 6.88 0.80 -9.22
N HIS A 5 6.06 1.84 -9.21
CA HIS A 5 4.97 2.02 -10.17
C HIS A 5 5.48 2.19 -11.61
N ARG A 6 6.56 2.96 -11.81
CA ARG A 6 7.21 3.07 -13.13
C ARG A 6 7.75 1.73 -13.61
N ARG A 7 8.33 0.94 -12.71
CA ARG A 7 8.82 -0.39 -13.04
C ARG A 7 7.66 -1.33 -13.37
N LEU A 8 6.53 -1.25 -12.66
CA LEU A 8 5.32 -2.04 -12.92
C LEU A 8 4.76 -1.79 -14.32
N ALA A 9 4.74 -0.53 -14.75
CA ALA A 9 4.33 -0.15 -16.11
C ALA A 9 5.26 -0.68 -17.21
N ALA A 10 6.51 -1.05 -16.88
CA ALA A 10 7.50 -1.55 -17.81
C ALA A 10 7.62 -3.09 -17.84
N VAL A 11 7.03 -3.79 -16.87
CA VAL A 11 7.06 -5.26 -16.79
C VAL A 11 6.18 -5.87 -17.89
N ARG A 12 6.68 -6.95 -18.52
CA ARG A 12 5.98 -7.66 -19.61
C ARG A 12 5.43 -9.02 -19.21
N THR A 13 5.85 -9.57 -18.07
CA THR A 13 5.42 -10.89 -17.61
C THR A 13 4.47 -10.77 -16.40
N GLU A 14 3.42 -11.59 -16.38
CA GLU A 14 2.41 -11.56 -15.30
C GLU A 14 3.01 -11.91 -13.93
N HIS A 15 4.00 -12.80 -13.91
CA HIS A 15 4.67 -13.19 -12.67
C HIS A 15 5.45 -12.04 -12.03
N GLU A 16 6.25 -11.32 -12.82
CA GLU A 16 6.98 -10.15 -12.33
C GLU A 16 6.03 -9.01 -11.94
N GLN A 17 4.92 -8.84 -12.68
CA GLN A 17 3.90 -7.84 -12.36
C GLN A 17 3.26 -8.14 -11.01
N THR A 18 2.90 -9.40 -10.77
CA THR A 18 2.32 -9.86 -9.49
C THR A 18 3.30 -9.64 -8.34
N ASN A 19 4.58 -9.98 -8.53
CA ASN A 19 5.58 -9.79 -7.48
C ASN A 19 5.74 -8.31 -7.13
N LEU A 20 5.83 -7.45 -8.15
CA LEU A 20 6.02 -6.03 -7.96
C LEU A 20 4.77 -5.35 -7.37
N GLN A 21 3.57 -5.79 -7.75
CA GLN A 21 2.32 -5.33 -7.16
C GLN A 21 2.29 -5.65 -5.66
N ARG A 22 2.67 -6.88 -5.25
CA ARG A 22 2.75 -7.23 -3.82
C ARG A 22 3.72 -6.36 -3.04
N GLN A 23 4.83 -5.96 -3.65
CA GLN A 23 5.80 -5.04 -3.02
C GLN A 23 5.20 -3.64 -2.86
N ILE A 24 4.43 -3.17 -3.84
CA ILE A 24 3.69 -1.90 -3.76
C ILE A 24 2.67 -1.97 -2.64
N ASP A 25 1.81 -2.99 -2.61
CA ASP A 25 0.77 -3.15 -1.59
C ASP A 25 1.36 -3.23 -0.17
N ALA A 26 2.52 -3.90 -0.02
CA ALA A 26 3.22 -3.98 1.25
C ALA A 26 3.81 -2.64 1.69
N ALA A 27 4.23 -1.79 0.75
CA ALA A 27 4.73 -0.45 1.04
C ALA A 27 3.58 0.53 1.32
N ASP A 28 2.46 0.45 0.60
CA ASP A 28 1.26 1.25 0.87
C ASP A 28 0.74 1.00 2.29
N ARG A 29 0.60 -0.28 2.70
CA ARG A 29 0.20 -0.61 4.09
C ARG A 29 1.16 -0.07 5.15
N GLN A 30 2.46 0.00 4.85
CA GLN A 30 3.43 0.61 5.77
C GLN A 30 3.24 2.12 5.87
N ILE A 31 2.93 2.77 4.74
CA ILE A 31 2.61 4.21 4.71
C ILE A 31 1.33 4.47 5.51
N ASP A 32 0.26 3.70 5.28
CA ASP A 32 -1.00 3.84 6.00
C ASP A 32 -0.78 3.75 7.51
N ARG A 33 -0.02 2.74 7.96
CA ARG A 33 0.33 2.59 9.37
C ARG A 33 1.10 3.79 9.93
N LEU A 34 2.10 4.29 9.20
CA LEU A 34 2.86 5.47 9.63
C LEU A 34 1.97 6.72 9.70
N VAL A 35 1.02 6.86 8.78
CA VAL A 35 0.02 7.95 8.79
C VAL A 35 -0.89 7.81 10.01
N TYR A 36 -1.40 6.61 10.28
CA TYR A 36 -2.22 6.34 11.46
C TYR A 36 -1.47 6.66 12.76
N GLU A 37 -0.20 6.26 12.85
CA GLU A 37 0.66 6.57 13.99
C GLU A 37 0.93 8.08 14.12
N LEU A 38 1.17 8.78 13.00
CA LEU A 38 1.44 10.23 13.01
C LEU A 38 0.25 11.07 13.49
N TYR A 39 -0.97 10.63 13.16
CA TYR A 39 -2.21 11.29 13.55
C TYR A 39 -2.86 10.66 14.80
N GLU A 40 -2.18 9.72 15.44
CA GLU A 40 -2.63 9.03 16.65
C GLU A 40 -4.03 8.38 16.51
N LEU A 41 -4.34 7.84 15.33
CA LEU A 41 -5.64 7.21 15.07
C LEU A 41 -5.85 5.98 15.96
N THR A 42 -7.05 5.89 16.51
CA THR A 42 -7.55 4.71 17.22
C THR A 42 -7.98 3.61 16.25
N GLY A 43 -8.08 2.37 16.76
CA GLY A 43 -8.53 1.24 15.94
C GLY A 43 -9.95 1.40 15.37
N GLU A 44 -10.82 2.20 16.02
CA GLU A 44 -12.14 2.52 15.48
C GLU A 44 -12.04 3.51 14.31
N GLU A 45 -11.23 4.54 14.43
CA GLU A 45 -11.00 5.51 13.34
C GLU A 45 -10.33 4.86 12.13
N ILE A 46 -9.39 3.94 12.35
CA ILE A 46 -8.78 3.16 11.26
C ILE A 46 -9.84 2.35 10.51
N LYS A 47 -10.75 1.68 11.21
CA LYS A 47 -11.83 0.90 10.56
C LYS A 47 -12.74 1.78 9.70
N ILE A 48 -13.05 2.98 10.17
CA ILE A 48 -13.83 3.97 9.40
C ILE A 48 -13.06 4.38 8.14
N VAL A 49 -11.76 4.66 8.24
CA VAL A 49 -10.91 5.01 7.09
C VAL A 49 -10.80 3.85 6.09
N GLU A 50 -10.73 2.60 6.57
CA GLU A 50 -10.66 1.40 5.73
C GLU A 50 -12.03 0.93 5.21
N GLY A 51 -13.14 1.58 5.58
CA GLY A 51 -14.49 1.20 5.17
C GLY A 51 -14.96 -0.15 5.74
N GLN A 52 -14.39 -0.57 6.88
CA GLN A 52 -14.72 -1.79 7.60
C GLN A 52 -15.70 -1.46 8.75
N GLU A 53 -16.93 -1.09 8.42
CA GLU A 53 -18.03 -0.93 9.39
C GLU A 53 -18.64 -2.26 9.85
#